data_AF-A0A239BDE6-F1
#
_entry.id   AF-A0A239BDE6-F1
#
_cell.length_a   1.000
_cell.length_b   1.000
_cell.length_c   1.000
_cell.angle_alpha   90.00
_cell.angle_beta   90.00
_cell.angle_gamma   90.00
#
_symmetry.space_group_name_H-M   'P 1'
#
loop_
_entity.id
_entity.type
_entity.pdbx_description
1 polymer ?
#
loop_
_entity_poly.entity_id
_entity_poly.type
_entity_poly.pdbx_seq_one_letter_code
_entity_poly.pdbx_strand_id
1 'polypeptide(L)'
;MDKIISCCGVVCTECKSFPKDCKGCPEIKGKVFWLQYTGEDICDVYNCCINEKQMEHCGRCEYLPCQSYSRDDPTKSPEENAEDHRKQIEQLKSM
;
A
#
# COMPACT_ATOMS: atom_id res chain seq x y z
N MET A 1 4.65 -19.28 5.64
CA MET A 1 5.42 -18.07 5.27
C MET A 1 4.72 -16.93 5.96
N ASP A 2 5.46 -16.09 6.69
CA ASP A 2 4.84 -15.01 7.46
C ASP A 2 4.22 -13.97 6.52
N LYS A 3 3.08 -13.42 6.92
CA LYS A 3 2.32 -12.44 6.14
C LYS A 3 3.07 -11.11 6.15
N ILE A 4 3.51 -10.64 4.98
CA ILE A 4 4.13 -9.31 4.85
C ILE A 4 3.03 -8.31 4.50
N ILE A 5 2.83 -7.32 5.37
CA ILE A 5 1.81 -6.28 5.21
C ILE A 5 2.51 -4.94 5.02
N SER A 6 2.13 -4.22 3.98
CA SER A 6 2.59 -2.86 3.72
C SER A 6 2.00 -1.88 4.75
N CYS A 7 2.61 -0.70 4.90
CA CYS A 7 2.08 0.37 5.75
C CYS A 7 0.65 0.81 5.36
N CYS A 8 0.25 0.57 4.11
CA CYS A 8 -1.10 0.81 3.59
C CYS A 8 -2.05 -0.39 3.73
N GLY A 9 -1.70 -1.47 4.41
CA GLY A 9 -2.58 -2.63 4.59
C GLY A 9 -2.59 -3.64 3.44
N VAL A 10 -1.93 -3.34 2.32
CA VAL A 10 -1.73 -4.32 1.22
C VAL A 10 -0.92 -5.50 1.73
N VAL A 11 -1.42 -6.71 1.48
CA VAL A 11 -0.72 -7.96 1.81
C VAL A 11 0.25 -8.29 0.67
N CYS A 12 1.53 -7.96 0.84
CA CYS A 12 2.53 -8.17 -0.19
C CYS A 12 2.67 -9.64 -0.59
N THR A 13 2.52 -10.58 0.35
CA THR A 13 2.60 -12.02 0.06
C THR A 13 1.45 -12.55 -0.80
N GLU A 14 0.35 -11.82 -0.93
CA GLU A 14 -0.79 -12.15 -1.80
C GLU A 14 -0.72 -11.40 -3.14
N CYS A 15 0.27 -10.51 -3.33
CA CYS A 15 0.44 -9.75 -4.56
C CYS A 15 1.11 -10.61 -5.65
N LYS A 16 0.56 -10.57 -6.87
CA LYS A 16 1.08 -11.27 -8.05
C LYS A 16 2.55 -10.99 -8.37
N SER A 17 3.06 -9.82 -7.97
CA SER A 17 4.44 -9.40 -8.24
C SER A 17 5.42 -9.89 -7.17
N PHE A 18 4.93 -10.40 -6.03
CA PHE A 18 5.79 -10.90 -4.96
C PHE A 18 6.10 -12.40 -5.12
N PRO A 19 7.32 -12.88 -4.77
CA PRO A 19 8.51 -12.11 -4.39
C PRO A 19 9.42 -11.76 -5.58
N LYS A 20 9.08 -12.25 -6.78
CA LYS A 20 9.99 -12.25 -7.95
C LYS A 20 10.23 -10.85 -8.50
N ASP A 21 9.17 -10.12 -8.78
CA ASP A 21 9.23 -8.79 -9.40
C ASP A 21 9.21 -7.66 -8.36
N CYS A 22 8.83 -7.99 -7.12
CA CYS A 22 8.76 -7.08 -5.99
C CYS A 22 9.05 -7.84 -4.69
N LYS A 23 9.94 -7.30 -3.84
CA LYS A 23 10.29 -7.93 -2.55
C LYS A 23 9.37 -7.53 -1.38
N GLY A 24 8.28 -6.83 -1.67
CA GLY A 24 7.36 -6.30 -0.67
C GLY A 24 7.74 -4.91 -0.18
N CYS A 25 6.73 -4.10 0.15
CA CYS A 25 6.90 -2.67 0.47
C CYS A 25 7.92 -2.38 1.58
N PRO A 26 8.02 -3.15 2.67
CA PRO A 26 9.03 -2.91 3.70
C PRO A 26 10.47 -3.00 3.18
N GLU A 27 10.75 -4.00 2.33
CA GLU A 27 12.09 -4.26 1.77
C GLU A 27 12.47 -3.22 0.71
N ILE A 28 11.54 -2.91 -0.21
CA ILE A 28 11.80 -1.96 -1.30
C ILE A 28 11.61 -0.50 -0.90
N LYS A 29 11.19 -0.25 0.35
CA LYS A 29 10.95 1.09 0.91
C LYS A 29 10.03 1.95 0.05
N GLY A 30 8.91 1.37 -0.37
CA GLY A 30 7.89 2.05 -1.19
C GLY A 30 8.27 2.30 -2.66
N LYS A 31 9.45 1.85 -3.12
CA LYS A 31 9.92 2.00 -4.51
C LYS A 31 9.37 0.90 -5.43
N VAL A 32 8.05 0.86 -5.58
CA VAL A 32 7.32 -0.11 -6.41
C VAL A 32 7.54 0.11 -7.90
N PHE A 33 7.56 -0.97 -8.69
CA PHE A 33 7.94 -0.92 -10.10
C PHE A 33 7.05 0.00 -10.96
N TRP A 34 5.78 0.15 -10.61
CA TRP A 34 4.82 0.93 -11.40
C TRP A 34 4.99 2.45 -11.26
N LEU A 35 5.84 2.92 -10.35
CA LEU A 35 6.14 4.34 -10.20
C LEU A 35 6.74 4.96 -11.48
N GLN A 36 7.37 4.14 -12.33
CA GLN A 36 7.83 4.54 -13.66
C GLN A 36 6.70 5.09 -14.55
N TYR A 37 5.44 4.72 -14.27
CA TYR A 37 4.26 5.18 -15.00
C TYR A 37 3.62 6.43 -14.39
N THR A 38 3.91 6.76 -13.13
CA THR A 38 3.40 7.97 -12.45
C THR A 38 4.41 9.11 -12.42
N GLY A 39 5.69 8.82 -12.67
CA GLY A 39 6.78 9.80 -12.56
C GLY A 39 7.18 10.11 -11.12
N GLU A 40 6.69 9.33 -10.15
CA GLU A 40 7.06 9.44 -8.74
C GLU A 40 8.32 8.59 -8.47
N ASP A 41 9.15 8.97 -7.50
CA ASP A 41 10.33 8.18 -7.09
C ASP A 41 10.02 7.17 -5.97
N ILE A 42 8.93 7.43 -5.24
CA ILE A 42 8.46 6.64 -4.10
C ILE A 42 6.93 6.70 -4.05
N CYS A 43 6.29 5.61 -3.62
CA CYS A 43 4.86 5.61 -3.37
C CYS A 43 4.51 6.71 -2.35
N ASP A 44 3.58 7.57 -2.73
CA ASP A 44 3.08 8.69 -1.94
C ASP A 44 2.54 8.26 -0.57
N VAL A 45 1.78 7.16 -0.50
CA VAL A 45 1.28 6.60 0.76
C VAL A 45 2.43 6.14 1.65
N TYR A 46 3.44 5.47 1.09
CA TYR A 46 4.62 5.05 1.85
C TYR A 46 5.41 6.26 2.35
N ASN A 47 5.64 7.25 1.48
CA ASN A 47 6.38 8.45 1.85
C ASN A 47 5.68 9.24 2.96
N CYS A 48 4.37 9.47 2.80
CA CYS A 48 3.56 10.15 3.81
C CYS A 48 3.55 9.38 5.15
N CYS A 49 3.30 8.07 5.13
CA CYS A 49 3.17 7.27 6.35
C CYS A 49 4.51 7.07 7.06
N ILE A 50 5.51 6.53 6.36
CA ILE A 50 6.78 6.08 6.94
C ILE A 50 7.78 7.23 7.04
N ASN A 51 7.96 8.01 5.97
CA ASN A 51 9.05 8.99 5.93
C ASN A 51 8.66 10.35 6.53
N GLU A 52 7.44 10.83 6.27
CA GLU A 52 7.01 12.16 6.73
C GLU A 52 6.38 12.08 8.13
N LYS A 53 5.35 11.24 8.30
CA LYS A 53 4.63 11.11 9.57
C LYS A 53 5.30 10.16 10.57
N GLN A 54 6.29 9.38 10.13
CA GLN A 54 7.04 8.44 10.98
C GLN A 54 6.11 7.47 11.74
N MET A 55 5.06 6.99 11.07
CA MET A 55 4.10 6.02 11.59
C MET A 55 4.44 4.62 11.10
N GLU A 56 4.11 3.59 11.87
CA GLU A 56 4.32 2.20 11.47
C GLU A 56 3.42 1.78 10.30
N HIS A 57 2.17 2.25 10.30
CA HIS A 57 1.17 1.99 9.27
C HIS A 57 0.08 3.06 9.29
N CYS A 58 -0.65 3.19 8.18
CA CYS A 58 -1.68 4.22 8.01
C CYS A 58 -2.85 4.05 8.98
N GLY A 59 -3.03 2.87 9.59
CA GLY A 59 -4.05 2.62 10.62
C GLY A 59 -3.86 3.44 11.89
N ARG A 60 -2.66 4.00 12.12
CA ARG A 60 -2.38 4.94 13.21
C ARG A 60 -2.69 6.40 12.86
N CYS A 61 -3.10 6.68 11.61
CA CYS A 61 -3.42 8.03 11.16
C CYS A 61 -4.88 8.35 11.46
N GLU A 62 -5.13 9.43 12.20
CA GLU A 62 -6.48 9.92 12.51
C GLU A 62 -7.29 10.34 11.27
N TYR A 63 -6.60 10.59 10.16
CA TYR A 63 -7.21 10.99 8.89
C TYR A 63 -7.56 9.80 7.98
N LEU A 64 -7.32 8.55 8.39
CA LEU A 64 -7.64 7.37 7.58
C LEU A 64 -9.17 7.11 7.60
N PRO A 65 -9.83 6.92 6.43
CA PRO A 65 -9.30 6.95 5.07
C PRO A 65 -9.09 8.38 4.54
N CYS A 66 -7.92 8.63 3.93
CA CYS A 66 -7.55 9.94 3.37
C CYS A 66 -7.42 9.90 1.84
N GLN A 67 -7.25 11.07 1.21
CA GLN A 67 -7.15 11.20 -0.25
C GLN A 67 -5.95 10.45 -0.87
N SER A 68 -4.81 10.37 -0.17
CA SER A 68 -3.67 9.57 -0.67
C SER A 68 -4.00 8.08 -0.77
N TYR A 69 -4.99 7.62 0.01
CA TYR A 69 -5.41 6.24 0.06
C TYR A 69 -6.47 5.89 -1.00
N SER A 70 -7.08 6.88 -1.65
CA SER A 70 -8.18 6.68 -2.60
C SER A 70 -7.72 6.49 -4.05
N ARG A 71 -6.46 6.09 -4.29
CA ARG A 71 -5.99 5.78 -5.64
C ARG A 71 -6.44 4.38 -6.06
N ASP A 72 -6.96 4.29 -7.27
CA ASP A 72 -7.37 3.03 -7.89
C ASP A 72 -6.24 2.43 -8.72
N ASP A 73 -6.18 1.10 -8.75
CA ASP A 73 -5.40 0.37 -9.73
C ASP A 73 -6.13 0.44 -11.08
N PRO A 74 -5.58 1.12 -12.10
CA PRO A 74 -6.24 1.27 -13.41
C PRO A 74 -6.37 -0.05 -14.17
N THR A 75 -5.77 -1.13 -13.68
CA THR A 75 -5.89 -2.48 -14.25
C THR A 75 -7.05 -3.30 -13.67
N LYS A 76 -7.80 -2.74 -12.71
CA LYS A 76 -8.92 -3.38 -12.02
C LYS A 76 -10.23 -2.65 -12.27
N SER A 77 -11.34 -3.37 -12.11
CA SER A 77 -12.67 -2.75 -12.13
C SER A 77 -12.89 -1.87 -10.90
N PRO A 78 -13.86 -0.94 -10.94
CA PRO A 78 -14.25 -0.16 -9.76
C PRO A 78 -14.64 -1.04 -8.55
N GLU A 79 -15.33 -2.17 -8.79
CA GLU A 79 -15.74 -3.11 -7.74
C GLU A 79 -14.54 -3.82 -7.11
N GLU A 80 -13.56 -4.22 -7.92
CA GLU A 80 -12.31 -4.83 -7.45
C GLU A 80 -11.50 -3.85 -6.62
N ASN A 81 -11.36 -2.59 -7.07
CA ASN A 81 -10.67 -1.54 -6.31
C ASN A 81 -11.37 -1.26 -4.97
N ALA A 82 -12.70 -1.14 -4.98
CA ALA A 82 -13.48 -0.90 -3.76
C ALA A 82 -13.32 -2.04 -2.74
N GLU A 83 -13.33 -3.30 -3.20
CA GLU A 83 -13.12 -4.47 -2.35
C GLU A 83 -11.70 -4.52 -1.79
N ASP A 84 -10.69 -4.18 -2.60
CA ASP A 84 -9.31 -4.10 -2.14
C ASP A 84 -9.12 -3.01 -1.09
N HIS A 85 -9.64 -1.80 -1.32
CA HIS A 85 -9.60 -0.72 -0.33
C HIS A 85 -10.28 -1.15 0.98
N ARG A 86 -11.46 -1.80 0.90
CA ARG A 86 -12.17 -2.32 2.09
C ARG A 86 -11.29 -3.29 2.88
N LYS A 87 -10.70 -4.29 2.22
CA LYS A 87 -9.81 -5.28 2.85
C LYS A 87 -8.60 -4.64 3.49
N GLN A 88 -7.97 -3.67 2.81
CA GLN A 88 -6.80 -2.99 3.35
C GLN A 88 -7.16 -2.18 4.59
N ILE A 89 -8.30 -1.47 4.62
CA ILE A 89 -8.77 -0.74 5.80
C ILE A 89 -9.09 -1.70 6.96
N GLU A 90 -9.74 -2.83 6.70
CA GLU A 90 -10.00 -3.86 7.71
C GLU A 90 -8.68 -4.43 8.28
N GLN A 91 -7.70 -4.69 7.41
CA GLN A 91 -6.38 -5.13 7.81
C GLN A 91 -5.72 -4.09 8.73
N LEU A 92 -5.75 -2.81 8.36
CA LEU A 92 -5.16 -1.72 9.14
C LEU A 92 -5.82 -1.52 10.52
N LYS A 93 -7.12 -1.82 10.65
CA LYS A 93 -7.82 -1.78 11.95
C LYS A 93 -7.44 -2.91 12.90
N SER A 94 -6.88 -3.99 12.36
CA SER A 94 -6.46 -5.18 13.12
C SER A 94 -4.96 -5.20 13.47
N MET A 95 -4.21 -4.20 13.02
CA MET A 95 -2.77 -4.00 13.27
C MET A 95 -2.55 -2.99 14.40
#